data_AF-A0A538U0S7-F1
#
_entry.id   AF-A0A538U0S7-F1
#
_cell.length_a   1.000
_cell.length_b   1.000
_cell.length_c   1.000
_cell.angle_alpha   90.00
_cell.angle_beta   90.00
_cell.angle_gamma   90.00
#
_symmetry.space_group_name_H-M   'P 1'
#
loop_
_entity.id
_entity.type
_entity.pdbx_description
1 polymer ?
#
loop_
_entity_poly.entity_id
_entity_poly.type
_entity_poly.pdbx_seq_one_letter_code
_entity_poly.pdbx_strand_id
1 'polypeptide(L)'
;MNLRCDLFSLQLRQRSDYDFTNTVNPADVSIFASLYQTPFKNTSSRCDGQPEFVSTQAASGTSFNIRWDDCGAAGTGLKSFACNSNSGFDRAVVTVTTSSPSLTFSAVQVGFEIIGDAGVALANWWQAQTGGCPGAQRLGVESYTGSSCTPLFNGGSIGVVQYPVAGKVDREAYTATVFFDEPITLNPDEETGLFTLDVRHDKTTGTGSCAGCAAPVAIHVASVRFITAPCGNVGPNDHDLVALTPGYATVVDYQGVPQAKPFITSVSPSNVGQAPQTLSIQGALFAQGATVALKRSGNSDIPGTVQSVAADGLSMVADFNLTNAAVGAWDVAVTNPSSVTVFLFGAVNVQPVVPAEMVAILNGTTPRRPGWTVTQTASFSNSGNLTYDGHAWFAYYVPPAVTGVTVSWAGTILGTYTPAIMGAHALVGV
;
A
#
# COMPACT_ATOMS: atom_id res chain seq x y z
N MET A 1 18.71 -22.39 -26.35
CA MET A 1 18.15 -23.57 -27.06
C MET A 1 18.83 -24.83 -26.52
N ASN A 2 18.25 -25.43 -25.47
CA ASN A 2 18.45 -26.84 -25.11
C ASN A 2 17.27 -27.33 -24.25
N LEU A 3 16.06 -27.12 -24.77
CA LEU A 3 14.85 -27.94 -24.51
C LEU A 3 15.00 -29.35 -25.15
N ARG A 4 16.24 -29.80 -25.41
CA ARG A 4 16.55 -30.77 -26.47
C ARG A 4 16.62 -32.23 -26.02
N CYS A 5 16.48 -32.55 -24.75
CA CYS A 5 16.56 -33.96 -24.35
C CYS A 5 15.22 -34.71 -24.35
N ASP A 6 14.08 -34.05 -24.13
CA ASP A 6 12.86 -34.82 -23.76
C ASP A 6 11.63 -34.67 -24.67
N LEU A 7 11.65 -33.80 -25.71
CA LEU A 7 10.51 -33.64 -26.63
C LEU A 7 10.70 -34.25 -28.03
N PHE A 8 11.92 -34.57 -28.46
CA PHE A 8 12.21 -35.06 -29.83
C PHE A 8 13.17 -36.25 -29.91
N SER A 9 13.53 -36.86 -28.78
CA SER A 9 14.30 -38.10 -28.83
C SER A 9 13.31 -39.27 -28.90
N LEU A 10 13.40 -40.09 -29.95
CA LEU A 10 12.69 -41.38 -30.06
C LEU A 10 13.22 -42.42 -29.04
N GLN A 11 13.95 -41.99 -28.01
CA GLN A 11 14.33 -42.79 -26.87
C GLN A 11 13.44 -42.43 -25.68
N LEU A 12 12.47 -43.31 -25.43
CA LEU A 12 11.64 -43.34 -24.23
C LEU A 12 12.50 -43.18 -22.98
N ARG A 13 12.41 -42.03 -22.31
CA ARG A 13 12.66 -41.90 -20.89
C ARG A 13 11.30 -41.71 -20.24
N GLN A 14 10.95 -42.53 -19.25
CA GLN A 14 9.67 -42.54 -18.52
C GLN A 14 9.31 -41.20 -17.80
N ARG A 15 10.01 -40.10 -18.07
CA ARG A 15 9.89 -38.81 -17.35
C ARG A 15 9.03 -37.77 -18.07
N SER A 16 8.58 -38.03 -19.31
CA SER A 16 7.89 -37.04 -20.16
C SER A 16 6.45 -37.43 -20.55
N ASP A 17 5.99 -38.60 -20.09
CA ASP A 17 4.66 -39.18 -20.30
C ASP A 17 3.83 -38.93 -19.03
N TYR A 18 3.31 -37.71 -18.91
CA TYR A 18 2.54 -37.23 -17.75
C TYR A 18 1.14 -37.85 -17.66
N ASP A 19 0.61 -38.39 -18.77
CA ASP A 19 -0.68 -39.09 -18.82
C ASP A 19 -0.59 -40.64 -18.87
N PHE A 20 0.63 -41.19 -18.85
CA PHE A 20 0.90 -42.63 -18.83
C PHE A 20 0.38 -43.39 -20.06
N THR A 21 0.31 -42.73 -21.22
CA THR A 21 -0.09 -43.34 -22.48
C THR A 21 1.08 -44.01 -23.21
N ASN A 22 2.30 -43.97 -22.65
CA ASN A 22 3.57 -44.33 -23.28
C ASN A 22 3.86 -43.52 -24.55
N THR A 23 3.22 -42.37 -24.70
CA THR A 23 3.36 -41.49 -25.87
C THR A 23 3.37 -40.04 -25.43
N VAL A 24 4.48 -39.34 -25.64
CA VAL A 24 4.57 -37.89 -25.41
C VAL A 24 3.68 -37.18 -26.44
N ASN A 25 2.59 -36.61 -25.97
CA ASN A 25 1.53 -36.02 -26.78
C ASN A 25 1.08 -34.65 -26.21
N PRO A 26 0.23 -33.88 -26.91
CA PRO A 26 -0.22 -32.58 -26.43
C PRO A 26 -0.95 -32.61 -25.06
N ALA A 27 -1.52 -33.73 -24.67
CA ALA A 27 -2.11 -33.93 -23.35
C ALA A 27 -1.05 -33.95 -22.25
N ASP A 28 0.12 -34.56 -22.46
CA ASP A 28 1.27 -34.47 -21.55
C ASP A 28 1.74 -33.03 -21.36
N VAL A 29 1.80 -32.28 -22.47
CA VAL A 29 2.14 -30.85 -22.44
C VAL A 29 1.06 -30.04 -21.71
N SER A 30 -0.21 -30.42 -21.84
CA SER A 30 -1.33 -29.77 -21.15
C SER A 30 -1.38 -30.09 -19.66
N ILE A 31 -1.04 -31.31 -19.26
CA ILE A 31 -0.95 -31.74 -17.86
C ILE A 31 0.26 -31.09 -17.21
N PHE A 32 1.41 -31.11 -17.88
CA PHE A 32 2.58 -30.31 -17.51
C PHE A 32 2.17 -28.84 -17.30
N ALA A 33 1.54 -28.19 -18.28
CA ALA A 33 1.08 -26.81 -18.17
C ALA A 33 0.08 -26.58 -17.02
N SER A 34 -0.79 -27.55 -16.73
CA SER A 34 -1.79 -27.46 -15.64
C SER A 34 -1.16 -27.56 -14.25
N LEU A 35 -0.07 -28.33 -14.09
CA LEU A 35 0.69 -28.46 -12.85
C LEU A 35 1.42 -27.14 -12.48
N TYR A 36 1.77 -26.31 -13.46
CA TYR A 36 2.39 -24.99 -13.26
C TYR A 36 1.38 -23.85 -13.11
N GLN A 37 0.10 -24.08 -13.41
CA GLN A 37 -0.96 -23.08 -13.29
C GLN A 37 -1.65 -23.07 -11.92
N THR A 38 -1.46 -24.10 -11.09
CA THR A 38 -2.04 -24.11 -9.74
C THR A 38 -1.10 -23.45 -8.73
N PRO A 39 -1.48 -22.31 -8.12
CA PRO A 39 -0.68 -21.72 -7.05
C PRO A 39 -0.75 -22.64 -5.83
N PHE A 40 0.38 -23.30 -5.55
CA PHE A 40 0.90 -23.64 -4.22
C PHE A 40 0.05 -24.45 -3.24
N LYS A 41 -1.14 -24.97 -3.59
CA LYS A 41 -1.95 -25.76 -2.66
C LYS A 41 -1.61 -27.25 -2.66
N ASN A 42 -1.08 -27.77 -3.76
CA ASN A 42 -1.04 -29.21 -4.04
C ASN A 42 0.25 -29.60 -4.82
N THR A 43 0.83 -30.77 -4.55
CA THR A 43 1.79 -31.43 -5.46
C THR A 43 1.08 -31.99 -6.69
N SER A 44 1.85 -32.30 -7.74
CA SER A 44 1.34 -33.15 -8.83
C SER A 44 0.86 -34.49 -8.27
N SER A 45 -0.05 -35.15 -9.01
CA SER A 45 -0.45 -36.53 -8.72
C SER A 45 0.78 -37.44 -8.71
N ARG A 46 0.82 -38.36 -7.74
CA ARG A 46 1.90 -39.35 -7.63
C ARG A 46 1.97 -40.22 -8.89
N CYS A 47 3.18 -40.64 -9.26
CA CYS A 47 3.42 -41.53 -10.41
C CYS A 47 2.97 -42.99 -10.18
N ASP A 48 2.48 -43.34 -8.99
CA ASP A 48 2.04 -44.68 -8.61
C ASP A 48 0.52 -44.87 -8.66
N GLY A 49 -0.21 -43.92 -9.27
CA GLY A 49 -1.66 -44.00 -9.44
C GLY A 49 -2.47 -43.82 -8.15
N GLN A 50 -1.82 -43.43 -7.04
CA GLN A 50 -2.52 -43.10 -5.80
C GLN A 50 -3.10 -41.68 -5.87
N PRO A 51 -4.39 -41.49 -5.52
CA PRO A 51 -5.01 -40.19 -5.48
C PRO A 51 -4.64 -39.52 -4.17
N GLU A 52 -3.53 -38.78 -4.13
CA GLU A 52 -3.32 -37.82 -3.03
C GLU A 52 -2.36 -36.71 -3.45
N PHE A 53 -2.89 -35.50 -3.40
CA PHE A 53 -2.08 -34.31 -3.23
C PHE A 53 -1.29 -34.48 -1.94
N VAL A 54 0.03 -34.55 -2.03
CA VAL A 54 0.87 -34.51 -0.83
C VAL A 54 0.82 -33.08 -0.32
N SER A 55 0.48 -32.90 0.96
CA SER A 55 0.48 -31.57 1.56
C SER A 55 1.92 -31.03 1.57
N THR A 56 2.08 -29.81 1.09
CA THR A 56 3.32 -29.05 1.26
C THR A 56 3.58 -28.85 2.74
N GLN A 57 4.80 -29.12 3.19
CA GLN A 57 5.19 -28.86 4.58
C GLN A 57 5.83 -27.49 4.72
N ALA A 58 5.65 -26.85 5.87
CA ALA A 58 6.38 -25.62 6.17
C ALA A 58 7.88 -25.92 6.31
N ALA A 59 8.73 -25.19 5.60
CA ALA A 59 10.18 -25.30 5.71
C ALA A 59 10.65 -24.62 7.02
N SER A 60 10.61 -25.34 8.14
CA SER A 60 11.05 -24.83 9.45
C SER A 60 12.52 -24.39 9.39
N GLY A 61 12.83 -23.22 9.95
CA GLY A 61 14.20 -22.70 9.97
C GLY A 61 14.71 -22.23 8.60
N THR A 62 13.87 -22.22 7.55
CA THR A 62 14.23 -21.68 6.23
C THR A 62 13.54 -20.34 6.00
N SER A 63 14.29 -19.37 5.51
CA SER A 63 13.79 -18.03 5.20
C SER A 63 14.29 -17.55 3.86
N PHE A 64 13.53 -16.69 3.18
CA PHE A 64 13.91 -16.12 1.89
C PHE A 64 14.01 -14.60 1.95
N ASN A 65 14.81 -14.03 1.04
CA ASN A 65 14.89 -12.59 0.85
C ASN A 65 14.89 -12.17 -0.63
N ILE A 66 14.60 -10.91 -0.90
CA ILE A 66 14.73 -10.28 -2.21
C ILE A 66 15.37 -8.89 -2.10
N ARG A 67 16.32 -8.58 -2.99
CA ARG A 67 17.03 -7.27 -3.05
C ARG A 67 17.45 -6.93 -4.48
N TRP A 68 17.49 -5.64 -4.82
CA TRP A 68 18.03 -5.20 -6.12
C TRP A 68 19.54 -5.22 -6.14
N ASP A 69 20.09 -5.53 -7.31
CA ASP A 69 21.50 -5.50 -7.73
C ASP A 69 22.41 -6.53 -7.03
N ASP A 70 22.20 -6.76 -5.74
CA ASP A 70 22.98 -7.70 -4.96
C ASP A 70 22.16 -8.31 -3.81
N CYS A 71 22.72 -9.28 -3.09
CA CYS A 71 22.08 -9.95 -1.96
C CYS A 71 22.33 -9.25 -0.61
N GLY A 72 21.70 -9.74 0.46
CA GLY A 72 22.03 -9.32 1.80
C GLY A 72 21.76 -7.84 2.06
N ALA A 73 22.70 -7.21 2.76
CA ALA A 73 22.78 -5.77 2.96
C ALA A 73 23.50 -5.04 1.82
N ALA A 74 24.14 -5.75 0.89
CA ALA A 74 24.81 -5.16 -0.27
C ALA A 74 23.79 -4.69 -1.32
N GLY A 75 22.64 -5.38 -1.41
CA GLY A 75 21.55 -5.00 -2.28
C GLY A 75 20.68 -3.86 -1.75
N THR A 76 19.86 -3.29 -2.62
CA THR A 76 18.97 -2.17 -2.28
C THR A 76 17.51 -2.58 -2.27
N GLY A 77 16.68 -1.84 -1.51
CA GLY A 77 15.23 -2.06 -1.46
C GLY A 77 14.45 -1.36 -2.57
N LEU A 78 15.03 -0.33 -3.21
CA LEU A 78 14.38 0.48 -4.24
C LEU A 78 15.29 0.59 -5.46
N LYS A 79 14.72 0.32 -6.64
CA LYS A 79 15.37 0.56 -7.93
C LYS A 79 14.70 1.70 -8.66
N SER A 80 15.51 2.57 -9.27
CA SER A 80 15.02 3.62 -10.16
C SER A 80 15.64 3.45 -11.55
N PHE A 81 14.83 3.68 -12.58
CA PHE A 81 15.26 3.57 -13.98
C PHE A 81 14.72 4.77 -14.77
N ALA A 82 15.54 5.37 -15.63
CA ALA A 82 15.14 6.58 -16.34
C ALA A 82 14.10 6.33 -17.45
N CYS A 83 13.73 5.08 -17.75
CA CYS A 83 12.80 4.73 -18.84
C CYS A 83 13.22 5.28 -20.20
N ASN A 84 14.53 5.38 -20.44
CA ASN A 84 15.13 6.00 -21.62
C ASN A 84 15.98 5.04 -22.46
N SER A 85 15.99 3.74 -22.14
CA SER A 85 16.73 2.69 -22.86
C SER A 85 15.81 1.52 -23.18
N ASN A 86 15.78 1.08 -24.44
CA ASN A 86 14.98 -0.07 -24.89
C ASN A 86 15.72 -1.42 -24.79
N SER A 87 16.74 -1.50 -23.93
CA SER A 87 17.62 -2.66 -23.79
C SER A 87 18.23 -2.68 -22.40
N GLY A 88 18.61 -3.87 -21.93
CA GLY A 88 19.11 -4.07 -20.58
C GLY A 88 18.02 -4.59 -19.64
N PHE A 89 18.38 -4.72 -18.37
CA PHE A 89 17.49 -5.20 -17.33
C PHE A 89 17.95 -4.66 -15.98
N ASP A 90 17.00 -4.58 -15.05
CA ASP A 90 17.28 -4.46 -13.63
C ASP A 90 17.06 -5.80 -12.95
N ARG A 91 17.88 -6.11 -11.96
CA ARG A 91 18.00 -7.47 -11.42
C ARG A 91 17.73 -7.51 -9.93
N ALA A 92 16.70 -8.24 -9.52
CA ALA A 92 16.43 -8.52 -8.11
C ALA A 92 16.94 -9.92 -7.76
N VAL A 93 17.87 -10.02 -6.81
CA VAL A 93 18.44 -11.27 -6.31
C VAL A 93 17.51 -11.86 -5.26
N VAL A 94 17.09 -13.11 -5.45
CA VAL A 94 16.32 -13.86 -4.45
C VAL A 94 17.27 -14.79 -3.71
N THR A 95 17.32 -14.68 -2.39
CA THR A 95 18.21 -15.47 -1.53
C THR A 95 17.44 -16.35 -0.57
N VAL A 96 18.12 -17.36 -0.03
CA VAL A 96 17.61 -18.23 1.04
C VAL A 96 18.66 -18.35 2.15
N THR A 97 18.20 -18.47 3.39
CA THR A 97 18.98 -18.95 4.53
C THR A 97 18.24 -20.11 5.19
N THR A 98 18.97 -21.08 5.75
CA THR A 98 18.38 -22.23 6.46
C THR A 98 19.17 -22.57 7.73
N SER A 99 18.51 -22.95 8.82
CA SER A 99 19.15 -23.10 10.14
C SER A 99 19.38 -24.56 10.60
N SER A 100 19.30 -25.55 9.69
CA SER A 100 19.43 -27.03 9.91
C SER A 100 18.10 -27.81 9.81
N PRO A 101 18.11 -29.04 9.24
CA PRO A 101 19.20 -29.70 8.51
C PRO A 101 19.28 -29.22 7.05
N SER A 102 20.40 -29.55 6.40
CA SER A 102 20.66 -29.28 5.00
C SER A 102 19.50 -29.74 4.10
N LEU A 103 18.88 -28.80 3.40
CA LEU A 103 17.81 -29.07 2.44
C LEU A 103 18.40 -29.44 1.08
N THR A 104 18.15 -30.67 0.63
CA THR A 104 18.51 -31.11 -0.73
C THR A 104 17.32 -31.00 -1.67
N PHE A 105 17.46 -30.29 -2.80
CA PHE A 105 16.39 -30.13 -3.78
C PHE A 105 16.91 -30.11 -5.22
N SER A 106 16.04 -30.44 -6.17
CA SER A 106 16.34 -30.45 -7.62
C SER A 106 15.71 -29.28 -8.38
N ALA A 107 14.72 -28.62 -7.78
CA ALA A 107 14.08 -27.44 -8.35
C ALA A 107 13.52 -26.51 -7.27
N VAL A 108 13.32 -25.24 -7.63
CA VAL A 108 12.65 -24.24 -6.80
C VAL A 108 11.52 -23.61 -7.60
N GLN A 109 10.33 -23.55 -7.03
CA GLN A 109 9.21 -22.77 -7.56
C GLN A 109 9.02 -21.53 -6.70
N VAL A 110 8.87 -20.37 -7.34
CA VAL A 110 8.68 -19.07 -6.68
C VAL A 110 7.43 -18.40 -7.22
N GLY A 111 6.66 -17.80 -6.32
CA GLY A 111 5.54 -16.94 -6.67
C GLY A 111 5.90 -15.49 -6.37
N PHE A 112 5.94 -14.66 -7.40
CA PHE A 112 6.03 -13.21 -7.26
C PHE A 112 4.66 -12.56 -7.44
N GLU A 113 4.37 -11.56 -6.62
CA GLU A 113 3.27 -10.62 -6.86
C GLU A 113 3.84 -9.25 -7.17
N ILE A 114 3.50 -8.71 -8.33
CA ILE A 114 3.83 -7.35 -8.73
C ILE A 114 2.62 -6.47 -8.46
N ILE A 115 2.84 -5.46 -7.65
CA ILE A 115 1.85 -4.68 -6.94
C ILE A 115 1.97 -3.22 -7.37
N GLY A 116 1.00 -2.70 -8.11
CA GLY A 116 0.91 -1.27 -8.41
C GLY A 116 -0.04 -0.54 -7.46
N ASP A 117 -0.36 0.70 -7.84
CA ASP A 117 -1.26 1.58 -7.09
C ASP A 117 -2.63 0.92 -6.86
N ALA A 118 -3.11 0.96 -5.61
CA ALA A 118 -4.23 0.12 -5.21
C ALA A 118 -5.52 0.47 -5.97
N GLY A 119 -6.11 -0.54 -6.61
CA GLY A 119 -7.34 -0.40 -7.40
C GLY A 119 -7.17 0.30 -8.75
N VAL A 120 -5.94 0.61 -9.17
CA VAL A 120 -5.62 1.09 -10.53
C VAL A 120 -5.13 -0.09 -11.35
N ALA A 121 -5.52 -0.17 -12.62
CA ALA A 121 -4.90 -1.13 -13.52
C ALA A 121 -3.38 -0.89 -13.59
N LEU A 122 -2.55 -1.94 -13.50
CA LEU A 122 -1.12 -1.81 -13.72
C LEU A 122 -0.86 -1.06 -15.04
N ALA A 123 0.13 -0.17 -15.05
CA ALA A 123 0.49 0.53 -16.27
C ALA A 123 0.83 -0.46 -17.38
N ASN A 124 0.58 -0.09 -18.63
CA ASN A 124 0.70 -1.02 -19.76
C ASN A 124 2.04 -1.75 -19.76
N TRP A 125 3.17 -1.06 -19.52
CA TRP A 125 4.52 -1.67 -19.47
C TRP A 125 4.69 -2.77 -18.40
N TRP A 126 3.93 -2.70 -17.32
CA TRP A 126 3.90 -3.70 -16.24
C TRP A 126 2.97 -4.88 -16.51
N GLN A 127 2.33 -4.95 -17.68
CA GLN A 127 1.43 -6.04 -18.05
C GLN A 127 2.16 -7.02 -18.98
N ALA A 128 2.75 -8.09 -18.44
CA ALA A 128 3.53 -9.09 -19.20
C ALA A 128 2.74 -10.33 -19.60
N GLN A 129 1.43 -10.39 -19.33
CA GLN A 129 0.61 -11.47 -19.85
C GLN A 129 0.71 -11.56 -21.39
N THR A 130 0.36 -12.72 -21.95
CA THR A 130 0.26 -12.87 -23.41
C THR A 130 -0.71 -11.82 -23.98
N GLY A 131 -0.25 -11.06 -24.98
CA GLY A 131 -1.01 -9.93 -25.54
C GLY A 131 -0.85 -8.60 -24.79
N GLY A 132 -0.18 -8.60 -23.63
CA GLY A 132 0.26 -7.41 -22.92
C GLY A 132 1.48 -6.73 -23.57
N CYS A 133 1.98 -5.68 -22.93
CA CYS A 133 3.10 -4.88 -23.44
C CYS A 133 4.15 -4.72 -22.31
N PRO A 134 5.40 -5.18 -22.46
CA PRO A 134 6.01 -5.68 -23.69
C PRO A 134 5.64 -7.13 -24.04
N GLY A 135 5.02 -7.85 -23.11
CA GLY A 135 4.69 -9.27 -23.18
C GLY A 135 5.52 -10.10 -22.21
N ALA A 136 5.38 -11.43 -22.24
CA ALA A 136 5.92 -12.35 -21.22
C ALA A 136 7.43 -12.28 -21.02
N GLN A 137 8.18 -11.83 -22.03
CA GLN A 137 9.64 -11.72 -21.99
C GLN A 137 10.13 -10.58 -21.06
N ARG A 138 9.24 -9.71 -20.55
CA ARG A 138 9.61 -8.63 -19.62
C ARG A 138 10.23 -9.15 -18.33
N LEU A 139 9.76 -10.30 -17.88
CA LEU A 139 10.25 -10.98 -16.69
C LEU A 139 11.03 -12.21 -17.10
N GLY A 140 12.17 -12.40 -16.45
CA GLY A 140 12.96 -13.61 -16.57
C GLY A 140 13.47 -14.03 -15.20
N VAL A 141 13.71 -15.32 -15.03
CA VAL A 141 14.51 -15.81 -13.91
C VAL A 141 15.82 -16.35 -14.45
N GLU A 142 16.93 -15.81 -13.95
CA GLU A 142 18.28 -16.05 -14.47
C GLU A 142 19.26 -16.39 -13.34
N SER A 143 20.48 -16.84 -13.69
CA SER A 143 21.55 -17.06 -12.71
C SER A 143 22.00 -15.76 -12.05
N TYR A 144 22.21 -15.82 -10.73
CA TYR A 144 22.99 -14.81 -10.02
C TYR A 144 24.49 -15.09 -10.24
N THR A 145 25.25 -14.05 -10.57
CA THR A 145 26.70 -14.13 -10.88
C THR A 145 27.54 -13.21 -10.01
N GLY A 146 26.98 -12.62 -8.96
CA GLY A 146 27.72 -11.78 -8.02
C GLY A 146 28.45 -12.60 -6.96
N SER A 147 29.10 -11.91 -6.01
CA SER A 147 29.97 -12.53 -5.00
C SER A 147 29.59 -12.21 -3.55
N SER A 148 28.54 -11.42 -3.30
CA SER A 148 28.18 -10.98 -1.94
C SER A 148 27.44 -12.06 -1.14
N CYS A 149 27.02 -13.13 -1.80
CA CYS A 149 26.46 -14.36 -1.25
C CYS A 149 26.88 -15.51 -2.17
N THR A 150 26.74 -16.73 -1.68
CA THR A 150 27.08 -17.92 -2.48
C THR A 150 26.09 -18.04 -3.65
N PRO A 151 26.57 -17.93 -4.90
CA PRO A 151 25.70 -18.01 -6.05
C PRO A 151 25.25 -19.45 -6.27
N LEU A 152 23.96 -19.63 -6.48
CA LEU A 152 23.40 -20.80 -7.12
C LEU A 152 22.87 -20.41 -8.51
N PHE A 153 22.59 -21.47 -9.28
CA PHE A 153 21.97 -21.54 -10.61
C PHE A 153 22.92 -21.95 -11.73
N ASN A 154 22.82 -23.21 -12.11
CA ASN A 154 23.01 -23.63 -13.49
C ASN A 154 21.98 -24.71 -13.82
N GLY A 155 21.19 -24.44 -14.85
CA GLY A 155 20.01 -25.19 -15.27
C GLY A 155 19.04 -24.30 -16.06
N GLY A 156 17.77 -24.67 -16.13
CA GLY A 156 16.74 -23.95 -16.90
C GLY A 156 15.67 -23.30 -16.03
N SER A 157 14.94 -22.34 -16.59
CA SER A 157 13.76 -21.75 -15.93
C SER A 157 12.55 -21.73 -16.86
N ILE A 158 11.36 -21.80 -16.25
CA ILE A 158 10.06 -21.61 -16.93
C ILE A 158 9.27 -20.62 -16.09
N GLY A 159 8.68 -19.62 -16.75
CA GLY A 159 7.88 -18.58 -16.11
C GLY A 159 6.48 -18.48 -16.72
N VAL A 160 5.48 -18.24 -15.87
CA VAL A 160 4.10 -18.01 -16.26
C VAL A 160 3.64 -16.70 -15.63
N VAL A 161 3.09 -15.81 -16.46
CA VAL A 161 2.53 -14.53 -16.02
C VAL A 161 1.01 -14.61 -16.07
N GLN A 162 0.36 -14.15 -15.01
CA GLN A 162 -1.08 -13.95 -14.94
C GLN A 162 -1.39 -12.51 -14.55
N TYR A 163 -2.05 -11.80 -15.46
CA TYR A 163 -2.60 -10.47 -15.22
C TYR A 163 -3.99 -10.33 -15.85
N PRO A 164 -4.96 -9.71 -15.15
CA PRO A 164 -4.90 -9.36 -13.73
C PRO A 164 -4.97 -10.62 -12.85
N VAL A 165 -4.44 -10.53 -11.63
CA VAL A 165 -4.80 -11.50 -10.58
C VAL A 165 -6.31 -11.38 -10.33
N ALA A 166 -6.99 -12.51 -10.13
CA ALA A 166 -8.46 -12.54 -10.04
C ALA A 166 -8.99 -11.56 -8.97
N GLY A 167 -9.82 -10.60 -9.39
CA GLY A 167 -10.39 -9.57 -8.51
C GLY A 167 -9.43 -8.43 -8.12
N LYS A 168 -8.23 -8.37 -8.69
CA LYS A 168 -7.17 -7.39 -8.37
C LYS A 168 -6.52 -6.84 -9.65
N VAL A 169 -7.04 -5.72 -10.15
CA VAL A 169 -6.55 -5.07 -11.39
C VAL A 169 -5.16 -4.44 -11.25
N ASP A 170 -4.75 -4.21 -10.02
CA ASP A 170 -3.49 -3.62 -9.56
C ASP A 170 -2.40 -4.67 -9.29
N ARG A 171 -2.63 -5.92 -9.71
CA ARG A 171 -1.78 -7.06 -9.38
C ARG A 171 -1.51 -7.95 -10.58
N GLU A 172 -0.25 -8.29 -10.78
CA GLU A 172 0.21 -9.35 -11.67
C GLU A 172 0.88 -10.44 -10.83
N ALA A 173 0.58 -11.70 -11.12
CA ALA A 173 1.30 -12.83 -10.55
C ALA A 173 2.30 -13.36 -11.58
N TYR A 174 3.56 -13.55 -11.16
CA TYR A 174 4.57 -14.24 -11.94
C TYR A 174 5.04 -15.46 -11.17
N THR A 175 4.73 -16.65 -11.69
CA THR A 175 5.20 -17.90 -11.12
C THR A 175 6.34 -18.43 -11.96
N ALA A 176 7.47 -18.72 -11.35
CA ALA A 176 8.61 -19.29 -12.03
C ALA A 176 9.05 -20.60 -11.36
N THR A 177 9.47 -21.56 -12.16
CA THR A 177 10.16 -22.76 -11.70
C THR A 177 11.56 -22.77 -12.27
N VAL A 178 12.52 -22.93 -11.37
CA VAL A 178 13.95 -23.01 -11.62
C VAL A 178 14.40 -24.44 -11.41
N PHE A 179 15.05 -25.01 -12.41
CA PHE A 179 15.62 -26.35 -12.39
C PHE A 179 17.12 -26.25 -12.22
N PHE A 180 17.69 -27.15 -11.44
CA PHE A 180 19.13 -27.26 -11.27
C PHE A 180 19.61 -28.52 -12.00
N ASP A 181 20.76 -28.43 -12.68
CA ASP A 181 21.32 -29.57 -13.43
C ASP A 181 21.67 -30.74 -12.51
N GLU A 182 22.02 -30.45 -11.25
CA GLU A 182 22.28 -31.43 -10.20
C GLU A 182 21.57 -31.03 -8.89
N PRO A 183 21.20 -31.99 -8.02
CA PRO A 183 20.61 -31.67 -6.73
C PRO A 183 21.49 -30.73 -5.89
N ILE A 184 20.88 -29.67 -5.37
CA ILE A 184 21.53 -28.66 -4.55
C ILE A 184 21.28 -28.96 -3.08
N THR A 185 22.32 -28.86 -2.26
CA THR A 185 22.24 -28.92 -0.80
C THR A 185 22.60 -27.56 -0.23
N LEU A 186 21.71 -26.95 0.54
CA LEU A 186 22.00 -25.67 1.21
C LEU A 186 22.91 -25.85 2.40
N ASN A 187 23.87 -24.94 2.55
CA ASN A 187 24.69 -24.82 3.75
C ASN A 187 23.87 -24.13 4.85
N PRO A 188 23.88 -24.68 6.08
CA PRO A 188 23.24 -24.03 7.22
C PRO A 188 23.85 -22.66 7.52
N ASP A 189 23.01 -21.72 7.92
CA ASP A 189 23.31 -20.36 8.37
C ASP A 189 24.06 -19.50 7.33
N GLU A 190 23.99 -19.88 6.06
CA GLU A 190 24.60 -19.17 4.94
C GLU A 190 23.52 -18.56 4.02
N GLU A 191 23.66 -17.27 3.70
CA GLU A 191 22.81 -16.63 2.69
C GLU A 191 23.27 -17.05 1.30
N THR A 192 22.37 -17.73 0.60
CA THR A 192 22.64 -18.31 -0.71
C THR A 192 21.72 -17.69 -1.76
N GLY A 193 22.29 -17.17 -2.85
CA GLY A 193 21.53 -16.58 -3.96
C GLY A 193 20.93 -17.66 -4.84
N LEU A 194 19.61 -17.88 -4.77
CA LEU A 194 18.93 -18.95 -5.51
C LEU A 194 18.90 -18.69 -7.01
N PHE A 195 18.50 -17.48 -7.40
CA PHE A 195 18.34 -16.99 -8.76
C PHE A 195 18.05 -15.48 -8.72
N THR A 196 17.92 -14.85 -9.88
CA THR A 196 17.46 -13.46 -9.98
C THR A 196 16.17 -13.33 -10.75
N LEU A 197 15.33 -12.38 -10.36
CA LEU A 197 14.25 -11.85 -11.18
C LEU A 197 14.77 -10.67 -11.99
N ASP A 198 14.81 -10.82 -13.30
CA ASP A 198 15.20 -9.77 -14.22
C ASP A 198 13.96 -9.05 -14.75
N VAL A 199 13.95 -7.73 -14.62
CA VAL A 199 12.96 -6.83 -15.22
C VAL A 199 13.60 -6.17 -16.44
N ARG A 200 13.27 -6.64 -17.64
CA ARG A 200 13.86 -6.16 -18.89
C ARG A 200 13.31 -4.81 -19.31
N HIS A 201 14.16 -3.99 -19.89
CA HIS A 201 13.83 -2.64 -20.38
C HIS A 201 13.17 -2.63 -21.77
N ASP A 202 12.62 -3.76 -22.22
CA ASP A 202 12.00 -3.89 -23.53
C ASP A 202 10.75 -3.00 -23.66
N LYS A 203 10.57 -2.41 -24.85
CA LYS A 203 9.50 -1.48 -25.22
C LYS A 203 9.29 -0.31 -24.24
N THR A 204 10.35 0.23 -23.68
CA THR A 204 10.28 1.45 -22.84
C THR A 204 10.32 2.72 -23.69
N THR A 205 11.00 2.69 -24.83
CA THR A 205 11.20 3.83 -25.74
C THR A 205 11.07 3.40 -27.21
N GLY A 206 10.95 4.38 -28.10
CA GLY A 206 10.82 4.13 -29.54
C GLY A 206 9.38 3.84 -30.01
N THR A 207 9.25 3.46 -31.28
CA THR A 207 7.94 3.17 -31.87
C THR A 207 7.38 1.86 -31.30
N GLY A 208 6.14 1.89 -30.81
CA GLY A 208 5.51 0.73 -30.18
C GLY A 208 5.91 0.52 -28.71
N SER A 209 6.49 1.55 -28.06
CA SER A 209 6.73 1.51 -26.62
C SER A 209 5.43 1.44 -25.82
N CYS A 210 5.53 0.84 -24.64
CA CYS A 210 4.44 0.75 -23.68
C CYS A 210 4.47 1.99 -22.77
N ALA A 211 3.29 2.49 -22.42
CA ALA A 211 3.17 3.59 -21.46
C ALA A 211 3.42 3.13 -20.01
N GLY A 212 3.93 4.05 -19.19
CA GLY A 212 4.01 3.90 -17.73
C GLY A 212 5.13 3.00 -17.21
N CYS A 213 6.26 2.91 -17.91
CA CYS A 213 7.50 2.33 -17.37
C CYS A 213 7.93 2.96 -16.04
N ALA A 214 7.66 4.27 -15.85
CA ALA A 214 7.98 4.99 -14.62
C ALA A 214 6.93 4.80 -13.51
N ALA A 215 5.89 3.99 -13.72
CA ALA A 215 4.89 3.74 -12.70
C ALA A 215 5.48 2.90 -11.56
N PRO A 216 5.26 3.29 -10.29
CA PRO A 216 5.79 2.57 -9.14
C PRO A 216 5.14 1.20 -9.00
N VAL A 217 5.94 0.17 -8.74
CA VAL A 217 5.46 -1.16 -8.34
C VAL A 217 6.29 -1.70 -7.18
N ALA A 218 5.66 -2.49 -6.33
CA ALA A 218 6.32 -3.33 -5.34
C ALA A 218 6.32 -4.77 -5.86
N ILE A 219 7.44 -5.47 -5.72
CA ILE A 219 7.60 -6.87 -6.11
C ILE A 219 7.74 -7.68 -4.83
N HIS A 220 6.71 -8.46 -4.54
CA HIS A 220 6.65 -9.34 -3.39
C HIS A 220 7.07 -10.74 -3.78
N VAL A 221 7.95 -11.36 -3.01
CA VAL A 221 8.11 -12.82 -3.00
C VAL A 221 7.00 -13.37 -2.10
N ALA A 222 5.94 -13.89 -2.71
CA ALA A 222 4.77 -14.40 -2.01
C ALA A 222 5.00 -15.81 -1.44
N SER A 223 5.81 -16.62 -2.13
CA SER A 223 6.17 -17.96 -1.66
C SER A 223 7.40 -18.51 -2.37
N VAL A 224 8.14 -19.38 -1.67
CA VAL A 224 9.23 -20.19 -2.25
C VAL A 224 8.99 -21.66 -1.87
N ARG A 225 8.97 -22.54 -2.86
CA ARG A 225 8.78 -23.98 -2.72
C ARG A 225 10.00 -24.72 -3.25
N PHE A 226 10.58 -25.57 -2.42
CA PHE A 226 11.67 -26.47 -2.75
C PHE A 226 11.12 -27.82 -3.15
N ILE A 227 11.60 -28.35 -4.28
CA ILE A 227 11.17 -29.63 -4.85
C ILE A 227 12.30 -30.64 -4.62
N THR A 228 12.10 -31.56 -3.67
CA THR A 228 13.15 -32.46 -3.15
C THR A 228 13.38 -33.70 -4.02
N ALA A 229 12.38 -34.12 -4.81
CA ALA A 229 12.51 -35.22 -5.76
C ALA A 229 11.73 -34.96 -7.06
N PRO A 230 12.28 -35.31 -8.24
CA PRO A 230 11.49 -35.38 -9.46
C PRO A 230 10.43 -36.49 -9.30
N CYS A 231 9.26 -36.28 -9.91
CA CYS A 231 8.13 -37.20 -9.89
C CYS A 231 8.61 -38.64 -10.17
N GLY A 232 8.47 -39.58 -9.22
CA GLY A 232 8.76 -41.01 -9.45
C GLY A 232 9.48 -41.78 -8.34
N ASN A 233 10.02 -41.14 -7.29
CA ASN A 233 10.65 -41.82 -6.14
C ASN A 233 10.04 -41.43 -4.78
N VAL A 234 8.73 -41.14 -4.75
CA VAL A 234 8.04 -40.67 -3.53
C VAL A 234 7.71 -41.82 -2.58
N GLY A 235 8.60 -42.05 -1.60
CA GLY A 235 8.21 -42.70 -0.35
C GLY A 235 7.25 -41.80 0.45
N PRO A 236 6.53 -42.32 1.46
CA PRO A 236 5.55 -41.56 2.27
C PRO A 236 6.13 -40.37 3.07
N ASN A 237 7.44 -40.11 2.98
CA ASN A 237 8.15 -39.03 3.69
C ASN A 237 8.79 -38.00 2.75
N ASP A 238 8.55 -38.08 1.43
CA ASP A 238 9.15 -37.17 0.45
C ASP A 238 8.13 -36.07 0.11
N HIS A 239 8.22 -34.96 0.85
CA HIS A 239 7.30 -33.83 0.77
C HIS A 239 8.00 -32.60 0.22
N ASP A 240 7.35 -31.88 -0.70
CA ASP A 240 7.79 -30.55 -1.07
C ASP A 240 7.71 -29.61 0.15
N LEU A 241 8.77 -28.83 0.33
CA LEU A 241 8.87 -27.86 1.42
C LEU A 241 8.57 -26.46 0.91
N VAL A 242 7.72 -25.73 1.62
CA VAL A 242 7.38 -24.34 1.30
C VAL A 242 7.93 -23.44 2.40
N ALA A 243 8.85 -22.56 2.02
CA ALA A 243 9.27 -21.44 2.85
C ALA A 243 8.32 -20.26 2.60
N LEU A 244 7.56 -19.92 3.64
CA LEU A 244 6.71 -18.71 3.68
C LEU A 244 7.26 -17.64 4.61
N THR A 245 8.30 -17.97 5.39
CA THR A 245 8.85 -17.08 6.40
C THR A 245 9.88 -16.14 5.76
N PRO A 246 9.65 -14.82 5.81
CA PRO A 246 10.68 -13.84 5.47
C PRO A 246 11.92 -14.03 6.34
N GLY A 247 13.11 -13.82 5.78
CA GLY A 247 14.28 -13.56 6.62
C GLY A 247 14.21 -12.13 7.15
N TYR A 248 14.52 -11.18 6.28
CA TYR A 248 14.49 -9.74 6.58
C TYR A 248 13.85 -8.87 5.49
N ALA A 249 13.67 -9.36 4.26
CA ALA A 249 12.96 -8.61 3.22
C ALA A 249 12.20 -9.50 2.24
N THR A 250 10.89 -9.29 2.09
CA THR A 250 10.07 -9.97 1.07
C THR A 250 9.66 -9.08 -0.10
N VAL A 251 10.03 -7.80 -0.05
CA VAL A 251 9.57 -6.79 -1.00
C VAL A 251 10.75 -5.96 -1.47
N VAL A 252 10.74 -5.67 -2.77
CA VAL A 252 11.55 -4.61 -3.37
C VAL A 252 10.67 -3.69 -4.19
N ASP A 253 10.95 -2.39 -4.16
CA ASP A 253 10.21 -1.36 -4.89
C ASP A 253 10.93 -0.99 -6.19
N TYR A 254 10.17 -0.64 -7.22
CA TYR A 254 10.69 -0.19 -8.51
C TYR A 254 10.01 1.12 -8.91
N GLN A 255 10.79 2.14 -9.28
CA GLN A 255 10.41 3.56 -9.51
C GLN A 255 9.81 4.30 -8.30
N GLY A 256 9.46 3.59 -7.24
CA GLY A 256 8.93 4.14 -6.00
C GLY A 256 8.02 3.15 -5.31
N VAL A 257 7.49 3.56 -4.16
CA VAL A 257 6.51 2.77 -3.42
C VAL A 257 5.12 2.98 -4.05
N PRO A 258 4.38 1.92 -4.41
CA PRO A 258 3.01 2.04 -4.88
C PRO A 258 2.12 2.75 -3.86
N GLN A 259 1.25 3.62 -4.35
CA GLN A 259 0.33 4.37 -3.51
C GLN A 259 -0.91 3.54 -3.21
N ALA A 260 -1.30 3.54 -1.95
CA ALA A 260 -2.56 2.94 -1.54
C ALA A 260 -3.74 3.83 -1.92
N LYS A 261 -4.92 3.22 -2.02
CA LYS A 261 -6.18 3.91 -2.31
C LYS A 261 -6.58 4.69 -1.06
N PRO A 262 -6.75 6.02 -1.15
CA PRO A 262 -7.13 6.81 0.02
C PRO A 262 -8.51 6.40 0.51
N PHE A 263 -8.80 6.66 1.78
CA PHE A 263 -10.13 6.46 2.37
C PHE A 263 -10.47 7.65 3.26
N ILE A 264 -11.69 8.17 3.15
CA ILE A 264 -12.15 9.33 3.94
C ILE A 264 -13.17 8.83 4.95
N THR A 265 -12.97 9.15 6.24
CA THR A 265 -13.88 8.80 7.33
C THR A 265 -14.80 9.95 7.72
N SER A 266 -14.28 11.17 7.79
CA SER A 266 -15.06 12.35 8.19
C SER A 266 -14.40 13.66 7.76
N VAL A 267 -15.18 14.73 7.80
CA VAL A 267 -14.74 16.10 7.51
C VAL A 267 -15.27 17.04 8.60
N SER A 268 -14.43 17.96 9.07
CA SER A 268 -14.77 18.93 10.10
C SER A 268 -14.18 20.32 9.79
N PRO A 269 -14.96 21.40 9.90
CA PRO A 269 -16.40 21.42 10.13
C PRO A 269 -17.18 20.86 8.93
N SER A 270 -18.30 20.18 9.16
CA SER A 270 -19.17 19.65 8.10
C SER A 270 -20.32 20.60 7.72
N ASN A 271 -20.53 21.69 8.46
CA ASN A 271 -21.48 22.75 8.15
C ASN A 271 -20.74 24.08 8.13
N VAL A 272 -20.78 24.79 7.00
CA VAL A 272 -19.93 25.96 6.76
C VAL A 272 -20.68 27.04 5.99
N GLY A 273 -20.31 28.31 6.21
CA GLY A 273 -20.83 29.43 5.43
C GLY A 273 -20.21 29.54 4.03
N GLN A 274 -20.88 30.22 3.10
CA GLN A 274 -20.36 30.59 1.77
C GLN A 274 -19.21 31.63 1.83
N ALA A 275 -18.08 31.23 2.41
CA ALA A 275 -16.88 32.05 2.61
C ALA A 275 -15.62 31.18 2.51
N PRO A 276 -14.41 31.73 2.58
CA PRO A 276 -13.20 30.93 2.77
C PRO A 276 -13.30 30.07 4.04
N GLN A 277 -13.01 28.77 3.93
CA GLN A 277 -13.14 27.80 5.01
C GLN A 277 -11.95 26.84 5.00
N THR A 278 -11.45 26.52 6.19
CA THR A 278 -10.43 25.49 6.40
C THR A 278 -11.10 24.22 6.89
N LEU A 279 -10.92 23.12 6.16
CA LEU A 279 -11.48 21.80 6.50
C LEU A 279 -10.38 20.85 6.94
N SER A 280 -10.61 20.14 8.03
CA SER A 280 -9.87 18.95 8.44
C SER A 280 -10.58 17.71 7.91
N ILE A 281 -9.85 16.89 7.16
CA ILE A 281 -10.35 15.67 6.52
C ILE A 281 -9.63 14.49 7.18
N GLN A 282 -10.41 13.62 7.82
CA GLN A 282 -9.91 12.42 8.50
C GLN A 282 -10.08 11.21 7.60
N GLY A 283 -9.18 10.24 7.73
CA GLY A 283 -9.16 9.11 6.84
C GLY A 283 -7.99 8.17 7.07
N ALA A 284 -7.55 7.54 5.98
CA ALA A 284 -6.34 6.75 5.94
C ALA A 284 -5.75 6.78 4.53
N LEU A 285 -4.46 6.50 4.43
CA LEU A 285 -3.75 6.30 3.17
C LEU A 285 -3.69 7.57 2.30
N PHE A 286 -3.71 8.76 2.92
CA PHE A 286 -3.44 10.02 2.22
C PHE A 286 -1.94 10.12 1.93
N ALA A 287 -1.59 10.25 0.65
CA ALA A 287 -0.21 10.42 0.22
C ALA A 287 0.21 11.90 0.25
N GLN A 288 1.50 12.15 0.45
CA GLN A 288 2.05 13.49 0.25
C GLN A 288 1.81 13.94 -1.21
N GLY A 289 1.38 15.19 -1.39
CA GLY A 289 0.96 15.71 -2.69
C GLY A 289 -0.44 15.29 -3.13
N ALA A 290 -1.24 14.65 -2.26
CA ALA A 290 -2.67 14.45 -2.52
C ALA A 290 -3.38 15.79 -2.75
N THR A 291 -4.37 15.78 -3.62
CA THR A 291 -5.23 16.93 -3.91
C THR A 291 -6.64 16.66 -3.40
N VAL A 292 -7.39 17.73 -3.14
CA VAL A 292 -8.79 17.62 -2.70
C VAL A 292 -9.65 18.64 -3.43
N ALA A 293 -10.90 18.27 -3.72
CA ALA A 293 -11.91 19.16 -4.28
C ALA A 293 -13.27 18.87 -3.66
N LEU A 294 -14.13 19.90 -3.59
CA LEU A 294 -15.56 19.70 -3.38
C LEU A 294 -16.25 19.52 -4.73
N LYS A 295 -17.11 18.49 -4.81
CA LYS A 295 -17.85 18.16 -6.03
C LYS A 295 -19.35 18.14 -5.76
N ARG A 296 -20.12 18.59 -6.74
CA ARG A 296 -21.58 18.53 -6.72
C ARG A 296 -22.11 18.50 -8.14
N SER A 297 -23.00 17.56 -8.43
CA SER A 297 -23.63 17.45 -9.75
C SER A 297 -24.27 18.77 -10.20
N GLY A 298 -24.06 19.13 -11.47
CA GLY A 298 -24.56 20.37 -12.07
C GLY A 298 -23.82 21.65 -11.65
N ASN A 299 -22.73 21.55 -10.88
CA ASN A 299 -21.91 22.67 -10.45
C ASN A 299 -20.44 22.42 -10.83
N SER A 300 -19.66 23.50 -10.98
CA SER A 300 -18.20 23.39 -11.15
C SER A 300 -17.54 22.87 -9.88
N ASP A 301 -16.50 22.04 -10.04
CA ASP A 301 -15.68 21.57 -8.93
C ASP A 301 -14.99 22.76 -8.23
N ILE A 302 -14.96 22.73 -6.89
CA ILE A 302 -14.25 23.73 -6.09
C ILE A 302 -12.94 23.10 -5.61
N PRO A 303 -11.78 23.46 -6.19
CA PRO A 303 -10.50 22.91 -5.75
C PRO A 303 -10.16 23.43 -4.34
N GLY A 304 -9.61 22.55 -3.51
CA GLY A 304 -9.03 22.91 -2.23
C GLY A 304 -7.51 23.11 -2.34
N THR A 305 -6.98 24.04 -1.56
CA THR A 305 -5.53 24.21 -1.36
C THR A 305 -5.12 23.39 -0.15
N VAL A 306 -4.43 22.27 -0.38
CA VAL A 306 -3.95 21.41 0.71
C VAL A 306 -2.83 22.12 1.47
N GLN A 307 -3.05 22.33 2.77
CA GLN A 307 -2.08 22.94 3.68
C GLN A 307 -1.11 21.89 4.24
N SER A 308 -1.62 20.72 4.58
CA SER A 308 -0.81 19.63 5.11
C SER A 308 -1.48 18.27 4.93
N VAL A 309 -0.65 17.24 4.82
CA VAL A 309 -1.02 15.84 4.97
C VAL A 309 -0.19 15.29 6.13
N ALA A 310 -0.83 14.67 7.12
CA ALA A 310 -0.14 14.09 8.26
C ALA A 310 0.84 13.00 7.80
N ALA A 311 1.97 12.87 8.49
CA ALA A 311 3.03 11.93 8.12
C ALA A 311 2.58 10.45 8.19
N ASP A 312 1.58 10.15 9.02
CA ASP A 312 0.94 8.84 9.12
C ASP A 312 -0.14 8.60 8.05
N GLY A 313 -0.47 9.62 7.24
CA GLY A 313 -1.49 9.56 6.21
C GLY A 313 -2.92 9.45 6.73
N LEU A 314 -3.17 9.72 8.02
CA LEU A 314 -4.50 9.57 8.64
C LEU A 314 -5.35 10.86 8.59
N SER A 315 -4.75 12.00 8.28
CA SER A 315 -5.47 13.26 8.15
C SER A 315 -4.84 14.22 7.14
N MET A 316 -5.64 15.13 6.61
CA MET A 316 -5.17 16.27 5.81
C MET A 316 -5.98 17.53 6.14
N VAL A 317 -5.36 18.70 5.97
CA VAL A 317 -6.00 20.01 6.13
C VAL A 317 -5.97 20.74 4.81
N ALA A 318 -7.10 21.30 4.40
CA ALA A 318 -7.20 22.05 3.14
C ALA A 318 -8.12 23.26 3.27
N ASP A 319 -7.75 24.32 2.56
CA ASP A 319 -8.55 25.54 2.46
C ASP A 319 -9.39 25.52 1.19
N PHE A 320 -10.64 25.96 1.31
CA PHE A 320 -11.57 26.08 0.20
C PHE A 320 -12.11 27.51 0.15
N ASN A 321 -12.17 28.08 -1.05
CA ASN A 321 -12.91 29.31 -1.28
C ASN A 321 -14.36 28.98 -1.63
N LEU A 322 -15.26 29.06 -0.65
CA LEU A 322 -16.69 28.78 -0.85
C LEU A 322 -17.51 30.04 -1.14
N THR A 323 -16.85 31.15 -1.46
CA THR A 323 -17.53 32.38 -1.86
C THR A 323 -18.39 32.10 -3.10
N ASN A 324 -19.69 32.37 -3.02
CA ASN A 324 -20.69 32.08 -4.06
C ASN A 324 -20.89 30.59 -4.39
N ALA A 325 -20.34 29.66 -3.59
CA ALA A 325 -20.62 28.23 -3.78
C ALA A 325 -22.11 27.94 -3.57
N ALA A 326 -22.74 27.12 -4.41
CA ALA A 326 -24.15 26.79 -4.25
C ALA A 326 -24.47 26.17 -2.88
N VAL A 327 -25.49 26.69 -2.20
CA VAL A 327 -25.96 26.19 -0.88
C VAL A 327 -26.44 24.73 -1.00
N GLY A 328 -26.08 23.91 0.00
CA GLY A 328 -26.45 22.51 0.11
C GLY A 328 -25.25 21.58 0.28
N ALA A 329 -25.49 20.28 0.14
CA ALA A 329 -24.49 19.24 0.32
C ALA A 329 -23.51 19.17 -0.86
N TRP A 330 -22.23 19.08 -0.53
CA TRP A 330 -21.10 18.85 -1.42
C TRP A 330 -20.37 17.59 -1.01
N ASP A 331 -19.93 16.83 -2.00
CA ASP A 331 -19.08 15.66 -1.83
C ASP A 331 -17.63 16.11 -1.68
N VAL A 332 -16.85 15.42 -0.85
CA VAL A 332 -15.41 15.64 -0.74
C VAL A 332 -14.70 14.58 -1.54
N ALA A 333 -13.92 15.00 -2.53
CA ALA A 333 -13.13 14.13 -3.39
C ALA A 333 -11.64 14.30 -3.07
N VAL A 334 -10.97 13.25 -2.59
CA VAL A 334 -9.52 13.23 -2.36
C VAL A 334 -8.87 12.39 -3.44
N THR A 335 -7.81 12.90 -4.06
CA THR A 335 -7.05 12.22 -5.12
C THR A 335 -5.58 12.13 -4.73
N ASN A 336 -5.08 10.91 -4.53
CA ASN A 336 -3.64 10.68 -4.37
C ASN A 336 -2.91 10.90 -5.72
N PRO A 337 -1.60 11.22 -5.73
CA PRO A 337 -0.83 11.46 -6.97
C PRO A 337 -0.95 10.36 -8.05
N SER A 338 -1.22 9.11 -7.65
CA SER A 338 -1.57 7.98 -8.53
C SER A 338 -2.88 8.14 -9.30
N SER A 339 -3.56 9.28 -9.17
CA SER A 339 -4.87 9.60 -9.77
C SER A 339 -6.03 8.75 -9.24
N VAL A 340 -5.85 8.07 -8.10
CA VAL A 340 -6.95 7.38 -7.41
C VAL A 340 -7.76 8.39 -6.63
N THR A 341 -8.98 8.66 -7.10
CA THR A 341 -9.95 9.51 -6.40
C THR A 341 -10.92 8.69 -5.56
N VAL A 342 -11.17 9.14 -4.33
CA VAL A 342 -12.26 8.64 -3.48
C VAL A 342 -13.18 9.76 -3.04
N PHE A 343 -14.43 9.40 -2.75
CA PHE A 343 -15.48 10.34 -2.40
C PHE A 343 -16.03 10.04 -1.01
N LEU A 344 -16.27 11.10 -0.24
CA LEU A 344 -17.22 11.08 0.87
C LEU A 344 -18.44 11.90 0.45
N PHE A 345 -19.55 11.21 0.19
CA PHE A 345 -20.76 11.84 -0.34
C PHE A 345 -21.45 12.70 0.73
N GLY A 346 -21.88 13.91 0.35
CA GLY A 346 -22.57 14.86 1.23
C GLY A 346 -21.80 15.27 2.48
N ALA A 347 -20.46 15.23 2.43
CA ALA A 347 -19.58 15.46 3.57
C ALA A 347 -19.63 16.90 4.11
N VAL A 348 -19.89 17.88 3.25
CA VAL A 348 -19.88 19.30 3.59
C VAL A 348 -21.20 19.94 3.18
N ASN A 349 -21.89 20.55 4.13
CA ASN A 349 -23.11 21.31 3.90
C ASN A 349 -22.78 22.81 3.89
N VAL A 350 -22.83 23.42 2.70
CA VAL A 350 -22.63 24.86 2.51
C VAL A 350 -23.94 25.58 2.80
N GLN A 351 -23.89 26.58 3.68
CA GLN A 351 -25.04 27.36 4.13
C GLN A 351 -24.86 28.84 3.78
N PRO A 352 -25.97 29.62 3.71
CA PRO A 352 -25.88 31.07 3.64
C PRO A 352 -24.96 31.61 4.74
N VAL A 353 -24.22 32.67 4.44
CA VAL A 353 -23.33 33.30 5.42
C VAL A 353 -24.15 33.80 6.60
N VAL A 354 -23.80 33.33 7.79
CA VAL A 354 -24.23 33.89 9.08
C VAL A 354 -22.98 34.51 9.70
N PRO A 355 -22.89 35.85 9.79
CA PRO A 355 -21.73 36.53 10.34
C PRO A 355 -21.31 35.95 11.69
N ALA A 356 -20.01 35.87 11.94
CA ALA A 356 -19.51 35.44 13.23
C ALA A 356 -20.03 36.40 14.32
N GLU A 357 -20.72 35.86 15.31
CA GLU A 357 -21.28 36.61 16.42
C GLU A 357 -20.96 35.85 17.71
N MET A 358 -20.15 36.48 18.57
CA MET A 358 -19.80 35.90 19.85
C MET A 358 -20.94 36.15 20.84
N VAL A 359 -21.53 35.06 21.31
CA VAL A 359 -22.57 35.08 22.33
C VAL A 359 -21.97 34.62 23.64
N ALA A 360 -22.27 35.35 24.71
CA ALA A 360 -21.92 34.99 26.08
C ALA A 360 -23.20 34.65 26.86
N ILE A 361 -23.19 33.52 27.56
CA ILE A 361 -24.29 33.08 28.43
C ILE A 361 -23.77 32.96 29.86
N LEU A 362 -24.47 33.59 30.80
CA LEU A 362 -24.19 33.44 32.23
C LEU A 362 -24.76 32.12 32.76
N ASN A 363 -23.88 31.29 33.31
CA ASN A 363 -24.20 29.97 33.82
C ASN A 363 -24.11 29.93 35.34
N GLY A 364 -25.28 29.89 35.98
CA GLY A 364 -25.41 29.74 37.43
C GLY A 364 -24.75 30.85 38.24
N THR A 365 -25.04 30.89 39.54
CA THR A 365 -24.36 31.76 40.50
C THR A 365 -24.27 31.05 41.82
N THR A 366 -23.17 31.21 42.56
CA THR A 366 -23.19 30.80 43.98
C THR A 366 -24.15 31.70 44.78
N PRO A 367 -24.73 31.19 45.88
CA PRO A 367 -25.61 31.98 46.74
C PRO A 367 -24.94 33.26 47.22
N ARG A 368 -25.65 34.39 47.13
CA ARG A 368 -25.14 35.70 47.52
C ARG A 368 -25.41 35.94 49.01
N ARG A 369 -24.35 36.04 49.82
CA ARG A 369 -24.42 36.42 51.24
C ARG A 369 -23.32 37.45 51.56
N PRO A 370 -23.53 38.38 52.50
CA PRO A 370 -22.48 39.31 52.92
C PRO A 370 -21.21 38.56 53.37
N GLY A 371 -20.06 38.96 52.85
CA GLY A 371 -18.75 38.36 53.16
C GLY A 371 -18.39 37.07 52.41
N TRP A 372 -19.26 36.55 51.54
CA TRP A 372 -18.98 35.34 50.75
C TRP A 372 -18.47 35.70 49.35
N THR A 373 -17.50 34.93 48.86
CA THR A 373 -17.07 34.98 47.45
C THR A 373 -18.19 34.46 46.55
N VAL A 374 -18.58 35.26 45.56
CA VAL A 374 -19.57 34.88 44.56
C VAL A 374 -18.87 34.45 43.28
N THR A 375 -19.19 33.25 42.79
CA THR A 375 -18.68 32.76 41.50
C THR A 375 -19.79 32.84 40.47
N GLN A 376 -19.50 33.49 39.34
CA GLN A 376 -20.34 33.56 38.15
C GLN A 376 -19.53 32.97 36.99
N THR A 377 -20.09 31.98 36.30
CA THR A 377 -19.46 31.42 35.09
C THR A 377 -20.13 32.04 33.87
N ALA A 378 -19.37 32.30 32.81
CA ALA A 378 -19.88 32.65 31.49
C ALA A 378 -19.34 31.65 30.46
N SER A 379 -20.21 31.16 29.56
CA SER A 379 -19.80 30.38 28.40
C SER A 379 -19.89 31.23 27.15
N PHE A 380 -18.87 31.10 26.29
CA PHE A 380 -18.75 31.85 25.05
C PHE A 380 -18.88 30.89 23.86
N SER A 381 -19.66 31.28 22.87
CA SER A 381 -19.85 30.53 21.63
C SER A 381 -19.98 31.47 20.43
N ASN A 382 -19.49 31.05 19.27
CA ASN A 382 -19.81 31.71 18.01
C ASN A 382 -21.15 31.18 17.49
N SER A 383 -22.17 32.03 17.38
CA SER A 383 -23.48 31.68 16.81
C SER A 383 -23.50 31.70 15.28
N GLY A 384 -22.47 32.26 14.65
CA GLY A 384 -22.31 32.30 13.19
C GLY A 384 -21.57 31.09 12.61
N ASN A 385 -21.47 31.05 11.28
CA ASN A 385 -20.78 30.00 10.52
C ASN A 385 -19.51 30.49 9.80
N LEU A 386 -19.06 31.69 10.16
CA LEU A 386 -17.74 32.22 9.83
C LEU A 386 -16.80 32.08 11.03
N THR A 387 -15.51 31.89 10.79
CA THR A 387 -14.49 31.98 11.84
C THR A 387 -14.51 33.37 12.47
N TYR A 388 -14.45 33.45 13.80
CA TYR A 388 -14.30 34.72 14.53
C TYR A 388 -12.80 35.00 14.74
N ASP A 389 -12.28 36.04 14.09
CA ASP A 389 -10.87 36.46 14.14
C ASP A 389 -10.66 37.81 14.85
N GLY A 390 -11.74 38.36 15.44
CA GLY A 390 -11.73 39.64 16.13
C GLY A 390 -11.47 39.56 17.65
N HIS A 391 -11.53 40.72 18.30
CA HIS A 391 -11.58 40.82 19.76
C HIS A 391 -13.03 41.04 20.22
N ALA A 392 -13.50 40.16 21.11
CA ALA A 392 -14.77 40.33 21.80
C ALA A 392 -14.51 40.89 23.20
N TRP A 393 -15.37 41.82 23.63
CA TRP A 393 -15.39 42.32 25.00
C TRP A 393 -16.65 41.80 25.69
N PHE A 394 -16.52 41.45 26.96
CA PHE A 394 -17.63 41.00 27.79
C PHE A 394 -17.75 41.90 29.01
N ALA A 395 -18.91 42.51 29.19
CA ALA A 395 -19.18 43.34 30.35
C ALA A 395 -20.29 42.73 31.22
N TYR A 396 -20.07 42.72 32.53
CA TYR A 396 -21.00 42.18 33.50
C TYR A 396 -21.26 43.19 34.63
N TYR A 397 -22.53 43.37 34.96
CA TYR A 397 -22.94 44.21 36.08
C TYR A 397 -22.80 43.47 37.41
N VAL A 398 -22.10 44.10 38.35
CA VAL A 398 -21.94 43.64 39.72
C VAL A 398 -22.55 44.65 40.71
N PRO A 399 -22.96 44.21 41.91
CA PRO A 399 -23.40 45.13 42.96
C PRO A 399 -22.32 46.16 43.29
N PRO A 400 -22.69 47.43 43.63
CA PRO A 400 -21.72 48.49 43.92
C PRO A 400 -20.76 48.22 45.08
N ALA A 401 -21.12 47.31 46.00
CA ALA A 401 -20.28 46.91 47.12
C ALA A 401 -19.13 45.98 46.71
N VAL A 402 -19.11 45.47 45.48
CA VAL A 402 -18.03 44.63 44.96
C VAL A 402 -16.84 45.52 44.59
N THR A 403 -15.74 45.36 45.31
CA THR A 403 -14.52 46.16 45.13
C THR A 403 -13.47 45.51 44.24
N GLY A 404 -13.64 44.22 43.92
CA GLY A 404 -12.72 43.49 43.04
C GLY A 404 -13.38 42.24 42.45
N VAL A 405 -13.07 41.96 41.18
CA VAL A 405 -13.51 40.78 40.45
C VAL A 405 -12.30 40.09 39.85
N THR A 406 -12.03 38.86 40.29
CA THR A 406 -10.98 38.03 39.69
C THR A 406 -11.57 37.22 38.55
N VAL A 407 -10.94 37.29 37.38
CA VAL A 407 -11.37 36.61 36.16
C VAL A 407 -10.41 35.48 35.86
N SER A 408 -10.95 34.30 35.55
CA SER A 408 -10.17 33.14 35.11
C SER A 408 -10.75 32.53 33.85
N TRP A 409 -9.87 32.02 32.99
CA TRP A 409 -10.21 31.31 31.76
C TRP A 409 -9.49 29.95 31.74
N ALA A 410 -10.25 28.87 31.55
CA ALA A 410 -9.73 27.50 31.51
C ALA A 410 -8.77 27.15 32.68
N GLY A 411 -9.03 27.70 33.87
CA GLY A 411 -8.22 27.48 35.07
C GLY A 411 -7.07 28.47 35.29
N THR A 412 -6.78 29.35 34.33
CA THR A 412 -5.75 30.40 34.45
C THR A 412 -6.39 31.72 34.88
N ILE A 413 -5.84 32.38 35.91
CA ILE A 413 -6.28 33.72 36.31
C ILE A 413 -5.75 34.73 35.29
N LEU A 414 -6.66 35.47 34.65
CA LEU A 414 -6.34 36.54 33.70
C LEU A 414 -6.01 37.85 34.42
N GLY A 415 -6.64 38.09 35.57
CA GLY A 415 -6.40 39.27 36.39
C GLY A 415 -7.49 39.52 37.42
N THR A 416 -7.27 40.55 38.25
CA THR A 416 -8.29 41.11 39.16
C THR A 416 -8.58 42.53 38.75
N TYR A 417 -9.85 42.82 38.49
CA TYR A 417 -10.33 44.09 37.96
C TYR A 417 -11.17 44.80 39.01
N THR A 418 -10.98 46.11 39.11
CA THR A 418 -11.81 46.98 39.96
C THR A 418 -13.05 47.40 39.16
N PRO A 419 -14.28 47.08 39.62
CA PRO A 419 -15.49 47.50 38.92
C PRO A 419 -15.61 49.03 38.84
N ALA A 420 -16.00 49.54 37.66
CA ALA A 420 -16.27 50.96 37.46
C ALA A 420 -17.72 51.27 37.86
N ILE A 421 -17.93 52.29 38.72
CA ILE A 421 -19.27 52.70 39.15
C ILE A 421 -19.99 53.40 37.99
N MET A 422 -21.15 52.87 37.61
CA MET A 422 -22.00 53.35 36.54
C MET A 422 -23.43 53.54 37.08
N GLY A 423 -23.66 54.67 37.75
CA GLY A 423 -24.94 54.97 38.39
C GLY A 423 -25.22 54.05 39.60
N ALA A 424 -26.34 53.33 39.58
CA ALA A 424 -26.74 52.41 40.67
C ALA A 424 -26.05 51.02 40.61
N HIS A 425 -25.20 50.79 39.61
CA HIS A 425 -24.51 49.52 39.40
C HIS A 425 -23.01 49.75 39.23
N ALA A 426 -22.20 48.71 39.42
CA ALA A 426 -20.81 48.71 39.00
C ALA A 426 -20.61 47.74 37.83
N LEU A 427 -19.71 48.06 36.91
CA LEU A 427 -19.46 47.28 35.70
C LEU A 427 -18.02 46.74 35.74
N VAL A 428 -17.84 45.47 35.40
CA VAL A 428 -16.53 44.90 35.09
C VAL A 428 -16.54 44.47 33.62
N GLY A 429 -15.55 44.92 32.85
CA GLY A 429 -15.32 44.53 31.46
C GLY A 429 -14.07 43.67 31.33
N VAL A 430 -14.14 42.63 30.52
CA VAL A 430 -13.04 41.69 30.19
C VAL A 430 -12.85 41.64 28.69
#